data_AF-E5YAN6-F1
#
_entry.id   AF-E5YAN6-F1
#
_cell.length_a   1.000
_cell.length_b   1.000
_cell.length_c   1.000
_cell.angle_alpha   90.00
_cell.angle_beta   90.00
_cell.angle_gamma   90.00
#
_symmetry.space_group_name_H-M   'P 1'
#
loop_
_entity.id
_entity.type
_entity.pdbx_description
1 polymer ?
#
loop_
_entity_poly.entity_id
_entity_poly.type
_entity_poly.pdbx_seq_one_letter_code
_entity_poly.pdbx_strand_id
1 'polypeptide(L)'
;MLISGAGHIPPPAERVLEKMEAFFRWYGAARGALHPVEFAARVHADFVNIHPFKDGNGRTARLIMNFELMRAGFPTVIVPVDARPDYYRNLDIAATQGDYLPFVMQIAELAQKSFAPYWALLGE
;
A
#
# COMPACT_ATOMS: atom_id res chain seq x y z
N MET A 1 0.74 -11.12 10.64
CA MET A 1 0.46 -12.00 9.47
C MET A 1 1.78 -12.20 8.75
N LEU A 2 2.45 -13.34 8.95
CA LEU A 2 3.39 -13.82 7.94
C LEU A 2 2.57 -13.99 6.67
N ILE A 3 3.02 -13.41 5.56
CA ILE A 3 2.42 -13.73 4.27
C ILE A 3 2.80 -15.20 4.05
N SER A 4 1.85 -16.10 4.35
CA SER A 4 2.05 -17.54 4.22
C SER A 4 2.40 -17.87 2.77
N GLY A 5 3.68 -18.15 2.51
CA GLY A 5 4.21 -18.48 1.17
C GLY A 5 4.97 -17.35 0.45
N ALA A 6 5.15 -16.18 1.07
CA ALA A 6 6.03 -15.14 0.52
C ALA A 6 7.49 -15.38 0.95
N GLY A 7 8.44 -15.07 0.07
CA GLY A 7 9.87 -15.08 0.41
C GLY A 7 10.25 -13.97 1.40
N HIS A 8 9.37 -13.00 1.60
CA HIS A 8 9.61 -11.88 2.50
C HIS A 8 9.63 -12.25 3.99
N ILE A 9 10.74 -11.92 4.65
CA ILE A 9 10.93 -12.04 6.10
C ILE A 9 10.97 -10.62 6.70
N PRO A 10 10.07 -10.26 7.63
CA PRO A 10 10.10 -8.97 8.30
C PRO A 10 11.45 -8.70 8.98
N PRO A 11 11.83 -7.42 9.14
CA PRO A 11 13.06 -7.09 9.84
C PRO A 11 13.04 -7.58 11.29
N PRO A 12 14.21 -7.88 11.89
CA PRO A 12 14.30 -8.15 13.32
C PRO A 12 13.84 -6.92 14.12
N ALA A 13 13.23 -7.15 15.28
CA ALA A 13 12.56 -6.13 16.08
C ALA A 13 13.45 -4.92 16.41
N GLU A 14 14.75 -5.16 16.63
CA GLU A 14 15.77 -4.12 16.88
C GLU A 14 15.95 -3.13 15.72
N ARG A 15 15.61 -3.52 14.50
CA ARG A 15 15.73 -2.68 13.28
C ARG A 15 14.43 -2.00 12.88
N VAL A 16 13.32 -2.29 13.57
CA VAL A 16 12.01 -1.70 13.25
C VAL A 16 12.04 -0.19 13.42
N LEU A 17 12.62 0.32 14.52
CA LEU A 17 12.69 1.76 14.79
C LEU A 17 13.47 2.49 13.69
N GLU A 18 14.69 2.02 13.38
CA GLU A 18 15.54 2.56 12.31
C GLU A 18 14.79 2.60 10.96
N LYS A 19 14.09 1.52 10.61
CA LYS A 19 13.33 1.42 9.36
C LYS A 19 12.11 2.34 9.33
N MET A 20 11.40 2.49 10.45
CA MET A 20 10.29 3.43 10.55
C MET A 20 10.75 4.88 10.43
N GLU A 21 11.89 5.23 11.01
CA GLU A 21 12.48 6.58 10.83
C GLU A 21 12.87 6.83 9.37
N ALA A 22 13.50 5.85 8.72
CA ALA A 22 13.83 5.93 7.29
C ALA A 22 12.56 6.07 6.43
N PHE A 23 11.51 5.32 6.76
CA PHE A 23 10.21 5.41 6.12
C PHE A 23 9.61 6.81 6.24
N PHE A 24 9.62 7.43 7.43
CA PHE A 24 9.07 8.78 7.58
C PHE A 24 9.91 9.86 6.88
N ARG A 25 11.24 9.69 6.80
CA ARG A 25 12.10 10.58 5.98
C ARG A 25 11.73 10.49 4.51
N TRP A 26 11.63 9.28 3.97
CA TRP A 26 11.19 9.06 2.59
C TRP A 26 9.78 9.60 2.35
N TYR A 27 8.85 9.32 3.27
CA TYR A 27 7.47 9.78 3.20
C TYR A 27 7.40 11.30 3.04
N GLY A 28 8.13 12.05 3.86
CA GLY A 28 8.16 13.51 3.80
C GLY A 28 8.72 14.04 2.49
N ALA A 29 9.77 13.39 1.95
CA ALA A 29 10.42 13.80 0.71
C ALA A 29 9.62 13.42 -0.56
N ALA A 30 8.94 12.27 -0.56
CA ALA A 30 8.20 11.77 -1.71
C ALA A 30 6.81 12.40 -1.86
N ARG A 31 6.28 12.96 -0.77
CA ARG A 31 4.94 13.55 -0.75
C ARG A 31 4.87 14.77 -1.66
N GLY A 32 3.95 14.74 -2.63
CA GLY A 32 3.81 15.78 -3.64
C GLY A 32 4.78 15.67 -4.82
N ALA A 33 5.78 14.78 -4.75
CA ALA A 33 6.69 14.48 -5.87
C ALA A 33 6.19 13.31 -6.74
N LEU A 34 5.48 12.35 -6.13
CA LEU A 34 4.89 11.20 -6.82
C LEU A 34 3.40 11.44 -7.15
N HIS A 35 2.89 10.70 -8.13
CA HIS A 35 1.44 10.65 -8.37
C HIS A 35 0.72 10.14 -7.10
N PRO A 36 -0.44 10.69 -6.68
CA PRO A 36 -1.06 10.34 -5.40
C PRO A 36 -1.32 8.85 -5.19
N VAL A 37 -1.74 8.15 -6.24
CA VAL A 37 -1.97 6.70 -6.22
C VAL A 37 -0.67 5.93 -6.00
N GLU A 38 0.40 6.33 -6.69
CA GLU A 38 1.73 5.72 -6.51
C GLU A 38 2.25 5.95 -5.10
N PHE A 39 2.14 7.19 -4.61
CA PHE A 39 2.53 7.54 -3.25
C PHE A 39 1.80 6.67 -2.21
N ALA A 40 0.47 6.60 -2.28
CA ALA A 40 -0.33 5.80 -1.35
C ALA A 40 0.00 4.30 -1.41
N ALA A 41 0.19 3.75 -2.61
CA ALA A 41 0.56 2.35 -2.80
C ALA A 41 1.95 2.04 -2.21
N ARG A 42 2.94 2.93 -2.40
CA ARG A 42 4.28 2.76 -1.81
C ARG A 42 4.26 2.90 -0.29
N VAL A 43 3.51 3.87 0.24
CA VAL A 43 3.28 4.02 1.68
C VAL A 43 2.72 2.73 2.29
N HIS A 44 1.76 2.10 1.64
CA HIS A 44 1.23 0.80 2.04
C HIS A 44 2.32 -0.29 2.02
N ALA A 45 2.98 -0.46 0.87
CA ALA A 45 3.94 -1.54 0.64
C ALA A 45 5.10 -1.46 1.64
N ASP A 46 5.68 -0.26 1.82
CA ASP A 46 6.80 -0.07 2.73
C ASP A 46 6.38 -0.27 4.20
N PHE A 47 5.21 0.23 4.60
CA PHE A 47 4.73 0.06 5.98
C PHE A 47 4.49 -1.42 6.33
N VAL A 48 3.81 -2.17 5.45
CA VAL A 48 3.52 -3.59 5.71
C VAL A 48 4.80 -4.44 5.69
N ASN A 49 5.78 -4.03 4.88
CA ASN A 49 7.10 -4.63 4.78
C ASN A 49 7.92 -4.47 6.09
N ILE A 50 7.86 -3.28 6.70
CA ILE A 50 8.53 -3.01 8.00
C ILE A 50 7.89 -3.78 9.14
N HIS A 51 6.58 -4.00 9.09
CA HIS A 51 5.83 -4.80 10.06
C HIS A 51 5.99 -4.35 11.53
N PRO A 52 5.74 -3.06 11.86
CA PRO A 52 6.13 -2.50 13.15
C PRO A 52 5.33 -3.02 14.36
N PHE A 53 4.17 -3.64 14.13
CA PHE A 53 3.30 -4.15 15.19
C PHE A 53 3.32 -5.68 15.27
N LYS A 54 2.94 -6.22 16.43
CA LYS A 54 2.79 -7.67 16.64
C LYS A 54 1.69 -8.27 15.75
N ASP A 55 0.58 -7.55 15.58
CA ASP A 55 -0.51 -7.89 14.67
C ASP A 55 -1.17 -6.59 14.16
N GLY A 56 -1.95 -6.69 13.08
CA GLY A 56 -2.71 -5.59 12.51
C GLY A 56 -2.02 -4.84 11.38
N ASN A 57 -0.75 -5.13 11.06
CA ASN A 57 0.02 -4.39 10.06
C ASN A 57 -0.67 -4.26 8.70
N GLY A 58 -1.24 -5.36 8.16
CA GLY A 58 -1.96 -5.30 6.88
C GLY A 58 -3.25 -4.46 6.95
N ARG A 59 -3.96 -4.47 8.09
CA ARG A 59 -5.14 -3.61 8.30
C ARG A 59 -4.73 -2.15 8.37
N THR A 60 -3.69 -1.85 9.14
CA THR A 60 -3.15 -0.49 9.27
C THR A 60 -2.57 0.02 7.96
N ALA A 61 -1.85 -0.80 7.20
CA ALA A 61 -1.30 -0.43 5.89
C ALA A 61 -2.42 0.01 4.92
N ARG A 62 -3.53 -0.74 4.85
CA ARG A 62 -4.69 -0.38 4.02
C ARG A 62 -5.38 0.89 4.52
N LEU A 63 -5.46 1.10 5.83
CA LEU A 63 -6.00 2.34 6.39
C LEU A 63 -5.13 3.55 6.03
N ILE A 64 -3.81 3.45 6.15
CA ILE A 64 -2.88 4.54 5.80
C ILE A 64 -2.92 4.83 4.29
N MET A 65 -2.97 3.78 3.45
CA MET A 65 -3.14 3.92 1.99
C MET A 65 -4.40 4.74 1.67
N ASN A 66 -5.54 4.34 2.23
CA ASN A 66 -6.81 5.01 1.99
C ASN A 66 -6.83 6.42 2.57
N PHE A 67 -6.16 6.65 3.70
CA PHE A 67 -5.99 7.99 4.24
C PHE A 67 -5.28 8.91 3.25
N GLU A 68 -4.16 8.49 2.64
CA GLU A 68 -3.46 9.32 1.67
C GLU A 68 -4.23 9.48 0.34
N LEU A 69 -4.94 8.44 -0.12
CA LEU A 69 -5.84 8.56 -1.28
C LEU A 69 -6.95 9.59 -1.03
N MET A 70 -7.63 9.51 0.11
CA MET A 70 -8.71 10.43 0.49
C MET A 70 -8.21 11.88 0.60
N ARG A 71 -7.01 12.09 1.13
CA ARG A 71 -6.40 13.43 1.20
C ARG A 71 -6.12 14.03 -0.18
N ALA A 72 -5.91 13.18 -1.19
CA ALA A 72 -5.72 13.58 -2.57
C ALA A 72 -7.04 13.65 -3.37
N GLY A 73 -8.20 13.47 -2.72
CA GLY A 73 -9.51 13.54 -3.36
C GLY A 73 -9.96 12.24 -4.04
N PHE A 74 -9.25 11.13 -3.83
CA PHE A 74 -9.65 9.83 -4.36
C PHE A 74 -10.64 9.13 -3.41
N PRO A 75 -11.56 8.30 -3.95
CA PRO A 75 -12.37 7.40 -3.15
C PRO A 75 -11.48 6.33 -2.49
N THR A 76 -12.05 5.65 -1.50
CA THR A 76 -11.34 4.54 -0.84
C THR A 76 -11.21 3.34 -1.78
N VAL A 77 -10.05 2.70 -1.70
CA VAL A 77 -9.75 1.46 -2.41
C VAL A 77 -10.01 0.27 -1.50
N ILE A 78 -10.75 -0.70 -2.03
CA ILE A 78 -11.01 -1.99 -1.40
C ILE A 78 -10.30 -3.06 -2.24
N VAL A 79 -9.41 -3.83 -1.61
CA VAL A 79 -8.82 -5.02 -2.23
C VAL A 79 -9.80 -6.19 -2.03
N PRO A 80 -10.46 -6.68 -3.08
CA PRO A 80 -11.46 -7.74 -2.94
C PRO A 80 -10.78 -9.08 -2.62
N VAL A 81 -11.57 -10.02 -2.09
CA VAL A 81 -11.05 -11.28 -1.53
C VAL A 81 -10.39 -12.16 -2.60
N ASP A 82 -10.97 -12.16 -3.80
CA ASP A 82 -10.49 -12.85 -4.99
C ASP A 82 -9.18 -12.28 -5.54
N ALA A 83 -8.92 -10.98 -5.38
CA ALA A 83 -7.65 -10.34 -5.78
C ALA A 83 -6.51 -10.52 -4.76
N ARG A 84 -6.75 -11.18 -3.61
CA ARG A 84 -5.73 -11.37 -2.56
C ARG A 84 -4.48 -12.10 -3.01
N PRO A 85 -4.55 -13.16 -3.85
CA PRO A 85 -3.34 -13.84 -4.32
C PRO A 85 -2.39 -12.88 -5.05
N ASP A 86 -2.91 -12.08 -5.98
CA ASP A 86 -2.11 -11.09 -6.71
C ASP A 86 -1.63 -9.96 -5.82
N TYR A 87 -2.47 -9.50 -4.88
CA TYR A 87 -2.08 -8.51 -3.88
C TYR A 87 -0.85 -8.97 -3.07
N TYR A 88 -0.84 -10.21 -2.58
CA TYR A 88 0.31 -10.73 -1.83
C TYR A 88 1.53 -10.94 -2.71
N ARG A 89 1.35 -11.42 -3.94
CA ARG A 89 2.43 -11.57 -4.92
C ARG A 89 3.09 -10.23 -5.24
N ASN A 90 2.30 -9.19 -5.50
CA ASN A 90 2.82 -7.87 -5.84
C ASN A 90 3.57 -7.22 -4.67
N LEU A 91 3.12 -7.44 -3.43
CA LEU A 91 3.85 -7.01 -2.24
C LEU A 91 5.17 -7.75 -2.06
N ASP A 92 5.21 -9.05 -2.35
CA ASP A 92 6.44 -9.85 -2.28
C ASP A 92 7.46 -9.39 -3.34
N ILE A 93 7.02 -9.07 -4.57
CA ILE A 93 7.86 -8.48 -5.61
C ILE A 93 8.43 -7.13 -5.14
N ALA A 94 7.59 -6.25 -4.59
CA ALA A 94 8.04 -4.96 -4.07
C ALA A 94 9.08 -5.13 -2.95
N ALA A 95 8.86 -6.08 -2.02
CA ALA A 95 9.74 -6.31 -0.89
C ALA A 95 11.08 -6.96 -1.27
N THR A 96 11.07 -7.90 -2.22
CA THR A 96 12.24 -8.72 -2.56
C THR A 96 13.06 -8.17 -3.72
N GLN A 97 12.42 -7.46 -4.65
CA GLN A 97 13.04 -6.97 -5.89
C GLN A 97 13.10 -5.44 -5.94
N GLY A 98 12.39 -4.73 -5.06
CA GLY A 98 12.27 -3.27 -5.10
C GLY A 98 11.40 -2.76 -6.26
N ASP A 99 10.69 -3.66 -6.96
CA ASP A 99 9.78 -3.30 -8.04
C ASP A 99 8.35 -3.08 -7.49
N TYR A 100 7.98 -1.80 -7.36
CA TYR A 100 6.67 -1.39 -6.88
C TYR A 100 5.62 -1.34 -7.99
N LEU A 101 6.02 -1.38 -9.27
CA LEU A 101 5.13 -1.10 -10.38
C LEU A 101 3.92 -2.06 -10.43
N PRO A 102 4.06 -3.38 -10.23
CA PRO A 102 2.91 -4.30 -10.22
C PRO A 102 1.87 -3.93 -9.16
N PHE A 103 2.34 -3.57 -7.96
CA PHE A 103 1.46 -3.16 -6.86
C PHE A 103 0.79 -1.81 -7.13
N VAL A 104 1.56 -0.83 -7.62
CA VAL A 104 1.03 0.50 -7.99
C VAL A 104 -0.05 0.37 -9.06
N MET A 105 0.17 -0.42 -10.10
CA MET A 105 -0.81 -0.63 -11.18
C MET A 105 -2.08 -1.30 -10.66
N GLN A 106 -1.96 -2.28 -9.77
CA GLN A 106 -3.11 -2.93 -9.14
C GLN A 106 -3.94 -1.93 -8.31
N ILE A 107 -3.29 -1.07 -7.51
CA ILE A 107 -3.98 -0.04 -6.73
C ILE A 107 -4.60 1.02 -7.65
N ALA A 108 -3.95 1.38 -8.76
CA ALA A 108 -4.48 2.31 -9.74
C ALA A 108 -5.76 1.79 -10.39
N GLU A 109 -5.79 0.52 -10.79
CA GLU A 109 -6.98 -0.11 -11.35
C GLU A 109 -8.13 -0.14 -10.34
N LEU A 110 -7.86 -0.50 -9.09
CA LEU A 110 -8.87 -0.49 -8.03
C LEU A 110 -9.36 0.93 -7.73
N ALA A 111 -8.47 1.92 -7.70
CA ALA A 111 -8.83 3.32 -7.48
C ALA A 111 -9.75 3.84 -8.59
N GLN A 112 -9.46 3.50 -9.86
CA GLN A 112 -10.34 3.84 -10.99
C GLN A 112 -11.72 3.21 -10.84
N LYS A 113 -11.79 1.90 -10.50
CA LYS A 113 -13.05 1.20 -10.27
C LYS A 113 -13.86 1.78 -9.11
N SER A 114 -13.18 2.27 -8.07
CA SER A 114 -13.83 2.91 -6.91
C SER A 114 -14.59 4.19 -7.25
N PHE A 115 -14.35 4.81 -8.41
CA PHE A 115 -15.15 5.96 -8.86
C PHE A 115 -16.52 5.57 -9.45
N ALA A 116 -16.75 4.31 -9.82
CA ALA A 116 -17.97 3.89 -10.52
C ALA A 116 -19.28 4.30 -9.81
N PRO A 117 -19.43 4.19 -8.47
CA PRO A 117 -20.64 4.65 -7.79
C PRO A 117 -20.87 6.15 -7.89
N TYR A 118 -19.79 6.95 -7.98
CA TYR A 118 -19.86 8.40 -8.09
C TYR A 118 -20.24 8.83 -9.51
N TRP A 119 -19.68 8.14 -10.50
CA TRP A 119 -19.99 8.35 -11.91
C TRP A 119 -21.48 8.11 -12.20
N ALA A 120 -22.01 7.01 -11.67
CA ALA A 120 -23.44 6.67 -11.77
C ALA A 120 -24.37 7.73 -11.14
N LEU A 121 -23.90 8.46 -10.11
CA LEU A 121 -24.67 9.56 -9.51
C LEU A 121 -24.65 10.84 -10.36
N LEU A 122 -23.62 11.04 -11.19
CA LEU A 122 -23.47 12.20 -12.06
C LEU A 122 -24.17 12.03 -13.42
N GLY A 123 -24.71 10.84 -13.70
CA GLY A 123 -25.49 10.57 -14.92
C GLY A 123 -24.64 10.29 -16.16
N GLU A 124 -23.36 9.96 -15.95
CA GLU A 124 -22.45 9.46 -16.99
C GLU A 124 -22.26 7.94 -16.89
#